data_AF-A0A6J8EE02-F1
#
_entry.id   AF-A0A6J8EE02-F1
#
_cell.length_a   1.000
_cell.length_b   1.000
_cell.length_c   1.000
_cell.angle_alpha   90.00
_cell.angle_beta   90.00
_cell.angle_gamma   90.00
#
_symmetry.space_group_name_H-M   'P 1'
#
loop_
_entity.id
_entity.type
_entity.pdbx_description
1 polymer ?
#
loop_
_entity_poly.entity_id
_entity_poly.type
_entity_poly.pdbx_seq_one_letter_code
_entity_poly.pdbx_strand_id
1 'polypeptide(L)'
;MRAQPSKTESILSDLGAEDFIQRAVDISTDLRTEHSQSIETEDIPRIPDTLKAYCYKRGNIDLFPEPTISRGNSKLGYYMMDAASLLPVIALDVQENDNVLDMCSAPGGKMLAMLQYQHSGTLLCNDSSKSRLQRLTRTLHSYSNQTMIDKVTVHQDDGVTLNEPSFEKVLVDVPCTNDRHSALEDDNNMFKPGRMKKDFR
;
A
#
# COMPACT_ATOMS: atom_id res chain seq x y z
N MET A 1 -11.64 17.51 -16.47
CA MET A 1 -12.84 16.65 -16.55
C MET A 1 -12.59 15.45 -15.66
N ARG A 2 -13.32 15.27 -14.55
CA ARG A 2 -13.13 14.09 -13.68
C ARG A 2 -13.44 12.83 -14.50
N ALA A 3 -12.58 11.83 -14.44
CA ALA A 3 -12.84 10.54 -15.07
C ALA A 3 -14.13 9.95 -14.50
N GLN A 4 -14.91 9.26 -15.35
CA GLN A 4 -16.07 8.51 -14.88
C GLN A 4 -15.62 7.45 -13.87
N PRO A 5 -16.35 7.25 -12.76
CA PRO A 5 -15.96 6.28 -11.76
C PRO A 5 -15.92 4.88 -12.36
N SER A 6 -14.93 4.10 -11.95
CA SER A 6 -14.83 2.71 -12.37
C SER A 6 -16.01 1.89 -11.80
N LYS A 7 -16.31 0.74 -12.41
CA LYS A 7 -17.36 -0.16 -11.90
C LYS A 7 -17.13 -0.54 -10.42
N THR A 8 -15.87 -0.74 -10.04
CA THR A 8 -15.50 -1.01 -8.64
C THR A 8 -15.85 0.16 -7.74
N GLU A 9 -15.48 1.38 -8.13
CA GLU A 9 -15.77 2.60 -7.36
C GLU A 9 -17.27 2.81 -7.17
N SER A 10 -18.08 2.57 -8.21
CA SER A 10 -19.54 2.62 -8.09
C SER A 10 -20.05 1.60 -7.07
N ILE A 11 -19.59 0.34 -7.13
CA ILE A 11 -20.00 -0.70 -6.17
C ILE A 11 -19.64 -0.30 -4.74
N LEU A 12 -18.41 0.18 -4.51
CA LEU A 12 -17.97 0.59 -3.17
C LEU A 12 -18.75 1.80 -2.65
N SER A 13 -19.06 2.75 -3.53
CA SER A 13 -19.88 3.93 -3.18
C SER A 13 -21.34 3.53 -2.88
N ASP A 14 -21.91 2.58 -3.62
CA ASP A 14 -23.27 2.05 -3.38
C ASP A 14 -23.37 1.32 -2.04
N LEU A 15 -22.27 0.77 -1.53
CA LEU A 15 -22.17 0.21 -0.18
C LEU A 15 -22.08 1.29 0.92
N GLY A 16 -21.99 2.58 0.54
CA GLY A 16 -21.84 3.69 1.49
C GLY A 16 -20.40 3.90 1.97
N ALA A 17 -19.41 3.32 1.29
CA ALA A 17 -18.01 3.63 1.53
C ALA A 17 -17.58 4.91 0.79
N GLU A 18 -16.65 5.64 1.39
CA GLU A 18 -16.13 6.90 0.86
C GLU A 18 -14.62 6.78 0.62
N ASP A 19 -14.13 7.44 -0.42
CA ASP A 19 -12.70 7.57 -0.66
C ASP A 19 -12.09 8.53 0.38
N PHE A 20 -11.41 7.98 1.37
CA PHE A 20 -10.87 8.78 2.48
C PHE A 20 -9.67 9.63 2.03
N ILE A 21 -8.98 9.23 0.96
CA ILE A 21 -7.85 9.96 0.39
C ILE A 21 -8.37 11.23 -0.26
N GLN A 22 -9.36 11.10 -1.16
CA GLN A 22 -9.97 12.25 -1.81
C GLN A 22 -10.57 13.22 -0.78
N ARG A 23 -11.24 12.68 0.24
CA ARG A 23 -11.80 13.48 1.34
C ARG A 23 -10.71 14.26 2.09
N ALA A 24 -9.55 13.68 2.34
CA ALA A 24 -8.44 14.37 3.01
C ALA A 24 -7.87 15.51 2.14
N VAL A 25 -7.74 15.27 0.83
CA VAL A 25 -7.31 16.29 -0.15
C VAL A 25 -8.31 17.45 -0.21
N ASP A 26 -9.61 17.16 -0.23
CA ASP A 26 -10.67 18.17 -0.26
C ASP A 26 -10.63 19.03 1.01
N ILE A 27 -10.57 18.42 2.20
CA ILE A 27 -10.44 19.13 3.49
C ILE A 27 -9.20 20.02 3.51
N SER A 28 -8.06 19.50 3.04
CA SER A 28 -6.83 20.30 3.00
C SER A 28 -6.93 21.48 2.04
N THR A 29 -7.67 21.35 0.95
CA THR A 29 -7.88 22.42 -0.03
C THR A 29 -8.77 23.51 0.57
N ASP A 30 -9.86 23.12 1.24
CA ASP A 30 -10.80 24.03 1.90
C ASP A 30 -10.12 24.82 3.05
N LEU A 31 -9.27 24.17 3.85
CA LEU A 31 -8.52 24.86 4.91
C LEU A 31 -7.54 25.90 4.34
N ARG A 32 -6.93 25.63 3.18
CA ARG A 32 -6.02 26.58 2.50
C ARG A 32 -6.76 27.78 1.92
N THR A 33 -7.98 27.59 1.39
CA THR A 33 -8.81 28.70 0.90
C THR A 33 -9.34 29.55 2.05
N GLU A 34 -9.69 28.95 3.19
CA GLU A 34 -10.19 29.67 4.37
C GLU A 34 -9.11 30.40 5.17
N HIS A 35 -7.84 29.93 5.17
CA HIS A 35 -6.75 30.51 5.97
C HIS A 35 -5.59 30.98 5.09
N SER A 36 -5.79 32.08 4.37
CA SER A 36 -4.80 32.66 3.44
C SER A 36 -3.57 33.31 4.09
N GLN A 37 -3.27 33.10 5.38
CA GLN A 37 -2.14 33.74 6.05
C GLN A 37 -1.29 32.76 6.89
N SER A 38 0.00 32.72 6.52
CA SER A 38 1.17 32.36 7.34
C SER A 38 1.23 30.96 7.97
N ILE A 39 0.94 29.90 7.22
CA ILE A 39 1.50 28.58 7.54
C ILE A 39 2.49 28.24 6.44
N GLU A 40 3.79 28.18 6.76
CA GLU A 40 4.77 27.47 5.93
C GLU A 40 4.34 26.01 5.92
N THR A 41 3.49 25.65 4.95
CA THR A 41 3.10 24.26 4.77
C THR A 41 4.27 23.60 4.06
N GLU A 42 4.90 22.61 4.69
CA GLU A 42 5.61 21.58 3.94
C GLU A 42 4.70 21.12 2.78
N ASP A 43 5.30 20.93 1.60
CA ASP A 43 4.54 20.50 0.43
C ASP A 43 3.81 19.20 0.76
N ILE A 44 2.49 19.22 0.61
CA ILE A 44 1.67 18.02 0.82
C ILE A 44 2.11 17.01 -0.24
N PRO A 45 2.39 15.75 0.15
CA PRO A 45 2.74 14.72 -0.81
C PRO A 45 1.77 14.70 -1.99
N ARG A 46 2.31 14.57 -3.20
CA ARG A 46 1.48 14.56 -4.40
C ARG A 46 0.77 13.21 -4.49
N ILE A 47 -0.49 13.19 -4.10
CA ILE A 47 -1.32 12.00 -4.21
C ILE A 47 -1.91 11.90 -5.63
N PRO A 48 -1.70 10.79 -6.34
CA PRO A 48 -2.21 10.60 -7.69
C PRO A 48 -3.69 10.21 -7.67
N ASP A 49 -4.47 10.66 -8.67
CA ASP A 49 -5.90 10.30 -8.84
C ASP A 49 -6.17 8.79 -8.97
N THR A 50 -5.11 8.03 -9.24
CA THR A 50 -5.12 6.57 -9.40
C THR A 50 -5.03 5.83 -8.06
N LEU A 51 -4.54 6.47 -7.00
CA LEU A 51 -4.55 5.90 -5.65
C LEU A 51 -5.85 6.28 -4.94
N LYS A 52 -6.79 5.33 -4.92
CA LYS A 52 -8.09 5.47 -4.25
C LYS A 52 -8.20 4.48 -3.10
N ALA A 53 -8.78 4.91 -1.98
CA ALA A 53 -8.94 4.03 -0.84
C ALA A 53 -10.28 4.26 -0.13
N TYR A 54 -11.13 3.24 -0.18
CA TYR A 54 -12.49 3.31 0.32
C TYR A 54 -12.58 2.79 1.76
N CYS A 55 -13.28 3.53 2.61
CA CYS A 55 -13.61 3.13 3.98
C CYS A 55 -15.07 3.44 4.26
N TYR A 56 -15.72 2.60 5.07
CA TYR A 56 -17.00 2.97 5.65
C TYR A 56 -16.84 4.14 6.63
N LYS A 57 -17.95 4.85 6.88
CA LYS A 57 -17.98 5.93 7.86
C LYS A 57 -17.61 5.43 9.24
N ARG A 58 -16.97 6.30 10.04
CA ARG A 58 -16.65 6.01 11.45
C ARG A 58 -17.90 5.48 12.17
N GLY A 59 -17.76 4.32 12.80
CA GLY A 59 -18.83 3.64 13.54
C GLY A 59 -19.55 2.56 12.74
N ASN A 60 -19.38 2.50 11.43
CA ASN A 60 -19.79 1.35 10.63
C ASN A 60 -18.72 0.23 10.77
N ILE A 61 -19.17 -0.99 11.02
CA ILE A 61 -18.35 -2.19 11.23
C ILE A 61 -18.62 -3.28 10.17
N ASP A 62 -19.32 -2.93 9.10
CA ASP A 62 -19.59 -3.81 7.98
C ASP A 62 -18.27 -4.19 7.31
N LEU A 63 -18.26 -5.37 6.70
CA LEU A 63 -17.13 -5.84 5.91
C LEU A 63 -17.38 -5.51 4.44
N PHE A 64 -16.32 -5.20 3.71
CA PHE A 64 -16.39 -5.21 2.25
C PHE A 64 -16.64 -6.64 1.77
N PRO A 65 -17.38 -6.82 0.66
CA PRO A 65 -17.46 -8.13 0.02
C PRO A 65 -16.07 -8.61 -0.42
N GLU A 66 -15.96 -9.89 -0.78
CA GLU A 66 -14.71 -10.38 -1.35
C GLU A 66 -14.45 -9.74 -2.73
N PRO A 67 -13.21 -9.32 -3.04
CA PRO A 67 -12.87 -8.80 -4.36
C PRO A 67 -13.21 -9.81 -5.45
N THR A 68 -13.90 -9.34 -6.49
CA THR A 68 -14.20 -10.17 -7.67
C THR A 68 -13.30 -9.81 -8.83
N ILE A 69 -13.09 -10.79 -9.72
CA ILE A 69 -12.35 -10.57 -10.95
C ILE A 69 -13.15 -9.62 -11.85
N SER A 70 -12.51 -8.53 -12.25
CA SER A 70 -13.07 -7.57 -13.20
C SER A 70 -13.24 -8.25 -14.56
N ARG A 71 -14.48 -8.27 -15.06
CA ARG A 71 -14.81 -8.81 -16.39
C ARG A 71 -14.08 -7.98 -17.45
N GLY A 72 -12.98 -8.51 -17.99
CA GLY A 72 -12.24 -7.90 -19.10
C GLY A 72 -10.71 -7.96 -19.00
N ASN A 73 -10.13 -8.07 -17.79
CA ASN A 73 -8.67 -8.05 -17.61
C ASN A 73 -8.11 -9.15 -16.70
N SER A 74 -8.97 -10.02 -16.16
CA SER A 74 -8.59 -11.10 -15.23
C SER A 74 -7.87 -10.61 -13.95
N LYS A 75 -8.11 -9.35 -13.54
CA LYS A 75 -7.58 -8.75 -12.31
C LYS A 75 -8.67 -8.53 -11.27
N LEU A 76 -8.30 -8.59 -9.99
CA LEU A 76 -9.22 -8.28 -8.89
C LEU A 76 -9.51 -6.78 -8.82
N GLY A 77 -10.73 -6.42 -8.44
CA GLY A 77 -11.20 -5.03 -8.48
C GLY A 77 -10.59 -4.10 -7.42
N TYR A 78 -10.26 -4.62 -6.23
CA TYR A 78 -9.68 -3.85 -5.12
C TYR A 78 -8.98 -4.78 -4.12
N TYR A 79 -7.96 -4.27 -3.43
CA TYR A 79 -7.21 -5.01 -2.41
C TYR A 79 -7.70 -4.62 -1.01
N MET A 80 -8.00 -5.62 -0.17
CA MET A 80 -8.36 -5.39 1.22
C MET A 80 -7.09 -5.19 2.06
N MET A 81 -7.00 -4.05 2.75
CA MET A 81 -5.90 -3.74 3.67
C MET A 81 -6.36 -2.80 4.78
N ASP A 82 -5.56 -2.71 5.84
CA ASP A 82 -5.72 -1.64 6.82
C ASP A 82 -5.43 -0.28 6.16
N ALA A 83 -6.38 0.64 6.23
CA ALA A 83 -6.26 1.98 5.67
C ALA A 83 -5.02 2.72 6.18
N ALA A 84 -4.64 2.50 7.44
CA ALA A 84 -3.44 3.11 8.02
C ALA A 84 -2.14 2.65 7.32
N SER A 85 -2.14 1.47 6.68
CA SER A 85 -0.98 0.97 5.94
C SER A 85 -0.68 1.76 4.66
N LEU A 86 -1.57 2.66 4.22
CA LEU A 86 -1.34 3.57 3.10
C LEU A 86 -0.53 4.81 3.51
N LEU A 87 -0.57 5.21 4.77
CA LEU A 87 0.06 6.45 5.23
C LEU A 87 1.58 6.47 5.00
N PRO A 88 2.36 5.39 5.24
CA PRO A 88 3.79 5.38 4.94
C PRO A 88 4.07 5.53 3.44
N VAL A 89 3.20 4.99 2.58
CA VAL A 89 3.34 5.09 1.13
C VAL A 89 3.04 6.51 0.65
N ILE A 90 2.02 7.15 1.24
CA ILE A 90 1.70 8.56 0.95
C ILE A 90 2.83 9.48 1.44
N ALA A 91 3.34 9.26 2.66
CA ALA A 91 4.42 10.06 3.22
C ALA A 91 5.76 9.87 2.47
N LEU A 92 5.96 8.71 1.81
CA LEU A 92 7.14 8.46 0.99
C LEU A 92 7.20 9.41 -0.23
N ASP A 93 6.04 9.88 -0.69
CA ASP A 93 5.89 10.86 -1.77
C ASP A 93 6.71 10.47 -3.02
N VAL A 94 6.38 9.31 -3.58
CA VAL A 94 7.07 8.75 -4.76
C VAL A 94 6.84 9.64 -5.97
N GLN A 95 7.93 10.09 -6.58
CA GLN A 95 7.93 10.96 -7.74
C GLN A 95 8.09 10.19 -9.06
N GLU A 96 7.85 10.87 -10.16
CA GLU A 96 8.13 10.35 -11.49
C GLU A 96 9.64 10.06 -11.64
N ASN A 97 9.97 8.88 -12.17
CA ASN A 97 11.34 8.34 -12.34
C ASN A 97 12.07 7.86 -11.08
N ASP A 98 11.47 7.93 -9.89
CA ASP A 98 12.11 7.37 -8.68
C ASP A 98 12.33 5.86 -8.83
N ASN A 99 13.56 5.39 -8.57
CA ASN A 99 13.80 3.99 -8.25
C ASN A 99 13.54 3.80 -6.75
N VAL A 100 12.62 2.91 -6.46
CA VAL A 100 12.08 2.72 -5.10
C VAL A 100 12.46 1.34 -4.60
N LEU A 101 12.91 1.28 -3.35
CA LEU A 101 13.11 0.03 -2.62
C LEU A 101 12.01 -0.17 -1.58
N ASP A 102 11.29 -1.28 -1.65
CA ASP A 102 10.46 -1.81 -0.57
C ASP A 102 11.23 -2.93 0.13
N MET A 103 11.85 -2.61 1.28
CA MET A 103 12.83 -3.48 1.93
C MET A 103 12.24 -4.76 2.54
N CYS A 104 10.97 -4.71 2.94
CA CYS A 104 10.25 -5.77 3.66
C CYS A 104 8.86 -5.97 3.04
N SER A 105 8.84 -6.15 1.72
CA SER A 105 7.68 -5.90 0.88
C SER A 105 6.54 -6.90 1.05
N ALA A 106 6.84 -8.14 1.40
CA ALA A 106 5.82 -9.18 1.37
C ALA A 106 4.81 -9.03 2.54
N PRO A 107 3.49 -9.24 2.31
CA PRO A 107 2.87 -9.90 1.16
C PRO A 107 2.48 -8.97 0.00
N GLY A 108 2.91 -7.71 -0.02
CA GLY A 108 2.81 -6.82 -1.19
C GLY A 108 1.70 -5.77 -1.16
N GLY A 109 1.03 -5.53 -0.03
CA GLY A 109 -0.02 -4.49 0.05
C GLY A 109 0.50 -3.08 -0.21
N LYS A 110 1.64 -2.72 0.39
CA LYS A 110 2.30 -1.42 0.19
C LYS A 110 2.92 -1.30 -1.21
N MET A 111 3.52 -2.37 -1.73
CA MET A 111 3.92 -2.47 -3.14
C MET A 111 2.77 -2.12 -4.09
N LEU A 112 1.58 -2.70 -3.91
CA LEU A 112 0.42 -2.39 -4.77
C LEU A 112 0.03 -0.90 -4.70
N ALA A 113 0.10 -0.30 -3.51
CA ALA A 113 -0.17 1.12 -3.33
C ALA A 113 0.87 2.00 -4.02
N MET A 114 2.17 1.67 -3.91
CA MET A 114 3.24 2.38 -4.62
C MET A 114 3.08 2.28 -6.14
N LEU A 115 2.69 1.12 -6.67
CA LEU A 115 2.42 0.98 -8.10
C LEU A 115 1.26 1.85 -8.61
N GLN A 116 0.34 2.30 -7.74
CA GLN A 116 -0.70 3.25 -8.12
C GLN A 116 -0.16 4.65 -8.41
N TYR A 117 1.07 4.99 -7.98
CA TYR A 117 1.70 6.26 -8.35
C TYR A 117 2.05 6.37 -9.83
N GLN A 118 1.93 5.27 -10.59
CA GLN A 118 2.21 5.21 -12.02
C GLN A 118 3.59 5.79 -12.40
N HIS A 119 4.53 5.84 -11.45
CA HIS A 119 5.87 6.36 -11.68
C HIS A 119 6.60 5.52 -12.74
N SER A 120 7.45 6.16 -13.52
CA SER A 120 8.23 5.57 -14.62
C SER A 120 9.48 4.81 -14.18
N GLY A 121 9.89 4.93 -12.91
CA GLY A 121 11.05 4.24 -12.37
C GLY A 121 10.81 2.77 -12.01
N THR A 122 11.82 2.16 -11.39
CA THR A 122 11.78 0.75 -10.97
C THR A 122 11.33 0.60 -9.51
N LEU A 123 10.70 -0.52 -9.18
CA LEU A 123 10.34 -0.89 -7.82
C LEU A 123 11.01 -2.22 -7.45
N LEU A 124 12.02 -2.17 -6.57
CA LEU A 124 12.63 -3.37 -6.02
C LEU A 124 11.89 -3.78 -4.75
N CYS A 125 11.32 -4.97 -4.75
CA CYS A 125 10.63 -5.58 -3.61
C CYS A 125 11.51 -6.66 -2.99
N ASN A 126 12.04 -6.40 -1.80
CA ASN A 126 12.83 -7.35 -1.04
C ASN A 126 12.03 -7.95 0.12
N ASP A 127 12.25 -9.24 0.40
CA ASP A 127 11.85 -9.87 1.66
C ASP A 127 12.72 -11.11 1.90
N SER A 128 13.15 -11.34 3.13
CA SER A 128 14.00 -12.49 3.46
C SER A 128 13.26 -13.84 3.35
N SER A 129 11.92 -13.82 3.41
CA SER A 129 11.10 -15.03 3.43
C SER A 129 10.60 -15.41 2.04
N LYS A 130 11.14 -16.50 1.50
CA LYS A 130 10.69 -17.11 0.24
C LYS A 130 9.18 -17.37 0.17
N SER A 131 8.58 -17.85 1.27
CA SER A 131 7.14 -18.15 1.28
C SER A 131 6.28 -16.89 1.28
N ARG A 132 6.74 -15.80 1.91
CA ARG A 132 6.07 -14.50 1.83
C ARG A 132 6.24 -13.88 0.44
N LEU A 133 7.42 -13.98 -0.18
CA LEU A 133 7.64 -13.55 -1.56
C LEU A 133 6.72 -14.25 -2.56
N GLN A 134 6.47 -15.56 -2.39
CA GLN A 134 5.48 -16.26 -3.22
C GLN A 134 4.08 -15.66 -3.10
N ARG A 135 3.70 -15.18 -1.90
CA ARG A 135 2.43 -14.45 -1.70
C ARG A 135 2.47 -13.10 -2.39
N LEU A 136 3.57 -12.34 -2.26
CA LEU A 136 3.78 -11.09 -2.97
C LEU A 136 3.64 -11.27 -4.48
N THR A 137 4.27 -12.28 -5.09
CA THR A 137 4.17 -12.54 -6.53
C THR A 137 2.72 -12.84 -6.94
N ARG A 138 1.97 -13.61 -6.13
CA ARG A 138 0.54 -13.84 -6.38
C ARG A 138 -0.26 -12.55 -6.30
N THR A 139 -0.04 -11.74 -5.26
CA THR A 139 -0.64 -10.41 -5.10
C THR A 139 -0.36 -9.54 -6.33
N LEU A 140 0.90 -9.43 -6.75
CA LEU A 140 1.30 -8.66 -7.92
C LEU A 140 0.53 -9.10 -9.18
N HIS A 141 0.51 -10.39 -9.49
CA HIS A 141 -0.19 -10.89 -10.69
C HIS A 141 -1.72 -10.80 -10.61
N SER A 142 -2.31 -10.88 -9.41
CA SER A 142 -3.76 -10.78 -9.24
C SER A 142 -4.30 -9.36 -9.41
N TYR A 143 -3.50 -8.34 -9.12
CA TYR A 143 -3.95 -6.95 -9.07
C TYR A 143 -3.33 -6.05 -10.16
N SER A 144 -2.18 -6.41 -10.71
CA SER A 144 -1.41 -5.54 -11.60
C SER A 144 -1.47 -6.00 -13.05
N ASN A 145 -1.55 -5.05 -13.99
CA ASN A 145 -1.39 -5.32 -15.43
C ASN A 145 0.09 -5.55 -15.79
N GLN A 146 0.37 -5.94 -17.04
CA GLN A 146 1.73 -6.27 -17.47
C GLN A 146 2.69 -5.09 -17.31
N THR A 147 2.28 -3.88 -17.68
CA THR A 147 3.09 -2.66 -17.55
C THR A 147 3.50 -2.36 -16.11
N MET A 148 2.65 -2.68 -15.13
CA MET A 148 2.98 -2.54 -13.72
C MET A 148 3.89 -3.67 -13.24
N ILE A 149 3.66 -4.90 -13.71
CA ILE A 149 4.51 -6.07 -13.39
C ILE A 149 5.94 -5.85 -13.87
N ASP A 150 6.12 -5.32 -15.09
CA ASP A 150 7.43 -5.12 -15.71
C ASP A 150 8.31 -4.11 -14.94
N LYS A 151 7.72 -3.29 -14.06
CA LYS A 151 8.43 -2.34 -13.19
C LYS A 151 8.93 -2.97 -11.89
N VAL A 152 8.45 -4.15 -11.54
CA VAL A 152 8.75 -4.79 -10.25
C VAL A 152 9.85 -5.82 -10.39
N THR A 153 10.91 -5.65 -9.61
CA THR A 153 11.94 -6.68 -9.40
C THR A 153 11.78 -7.26 -8.01
N VAL A 154 11.84 -8.59 -7.87
CA VAL A 154 11.65 -9.27 -6.58
C VAL A 154 12.94 -9.92 -6.12
N HIS A 155 13.46 -9.50 -4.97
CA HIS A 155 14.68 -10.04 -4.36
C HIS A 155 14.34 -10.83 -3.08
N GLN A 156 15.13 -11.88 -2.85
CA GLN A 156 15.12 -12.63 -1.60
C GLN A 156 16.47 -12.46 -0.90
N ASP A 157 16.58 -11.43 -0.07
CA ASP A 157 17.80 -11.16 0.69
C ASP A 157 17.49 -10.66 2.11
N ASP A 158 18.51 -10.70 2.97
CA ASP A 158 18.47 -10.01 4.26
C ASP A 158 18.65 -8.51 4.02
N GLY A 159 17.64 -7.72 4.39
CA GLY A 159 17.64 -6.27 4.22
C GLY A 159 18.77 -5.55 4.96
N VAL A 160 19.39 -6.19 5.97
CA VAL A 160 20.56 -5.65 6.68
C VAL A 160 21.83 -5.73 5.83
N THR A 161 21.94 -6.74 4.96
CA THR A 161 23.12 -6.99 4.13
C THR A 161 22.90 -6.71 2.65
N LEU A 162 21.73 -6.19 2.29
CA LEU A 162 21.36 -5.88 0.92
C LEU A 162 22.37 -4.89 0.30
N ASN A 163 23.06 -5.34 -0.75
CA ASN A 163 24.10 -4.57 -1.44
C ASN A 163 23.66 -4.27 -2.87
N GLU A 164 22.65 -3.42 -2.99
CA GLU A 164 22.01 -3.00 -4.24
C GLU A 164 22.38 -1.54 -4.60
N PRO A 165 22.10 -1.08 -5.83
CA PRO A 165 22.29 0.31 -6.24
C PRO A 165 21.58 1.32 -5.31
N SER A 166 21.97 2.60 -5.38
CA SER A 166 21.26 3.66 -4.67
C SER A 166 19.83 3.83 -5.19
N PHE A 167 18.89 4.03 -4.26
CA PHE A 167 17.48 4.31 -4.53
C PHE A 167 17.15 5.76 -4.15
N GLU A 168 16.28 6.41 -4.91
CA GLU A 168 15.77 7.74 -4.56
C GLU A 168 14.85 7.68 -3.33
N LYS A 169 14.10 6.58 -3.19
CA LYS A 169 13.16 6.36 -2.09
C LYS A 169 13.29 4.95 -1.54
N VAL A 170 13.25 4.83 -0.22
CA VAL A 170 13.28 3.53 0.47
C VAL A 170 12.15 3.46 1.50
N LEU A 171 11.30 2.44 1.37
CA LEU A 171 10.31 2.08 2.36
C LEU A 171 10.85 0.95 3.24
N VAL A 172 10.89 1.17 4.55
CA VAL A 172 11.32 0.17 5.53
C VAL A 172 10.18 -0.15 6.50
N ASP A 173 9.27 -1.01 6.05
CA ASP A 173 8.18 -1.56 6.87
C ASP A 173 8.65 -2.82 7.60
N VAL A 174 9.41 -2.63 8.69
CA VAL A 174 10.10 -3.73 9.37
C VAL A 174 9.14 -4.80 9.90
N PRO A 175 9.55 -6.08 9.92
CA PRO A 175 8.83 -7.09 10.68
C PRO A 175 8.73 -6.66 12.14
N CYS A 176 7.51 -6.53 12.65
CA CYS A 176 7.21 -6.15 14.03
C CYS A 176 6.49 -7.29 14.76
N THR A 177 6.23 -7.08 16.06
CA THR A 177 5.38 -7.95 16.88
C THR A 177 4.00 -8.16 16.30
N ASN A 178 3.56 -7.25 15.41
CA ASN A 178 2.29 -7.31 14.70
C ASN A 178 1.12 -7.53 15.66
N ASP A 179 1.05 -6.67 16.69
CA ASP A 179 0.24 -6.84 17.91
C ASP A 179 -1.19 -7.33 17.63
N ARG A 180 -1.88 -6.70 16.66
CA ARG A 180 -3.24 -7.11 16.26
C ARG A 180 -3.29 -8.55 15.78
N HIS A 181 -2.39 -8.94 14.88
CA HIS A 181 -2.34 -10.31 14.36
C HIS A 181 -1.93 -11.29 15.45
N SER A 182 -0.92 -10.95 16.26
CA SER A 182 -0.50 -11.78 17.40
C SER A 182 -1.57 -11.95 18.48
N ALA A 183 -2.54 -11.04 18.59
CA ALA A 183 -3.69 -11.18 19.49
C ALA A 183 -4.82 -12.06 18.91
N LEU A 184 -4.85 -12.27 17.59
CA LEU A 184 -5.95 -12.94 16.89
C LEU A 184 -5.57 -14.29 16.29
N GLU A 185 -4.29 -14.51 15.98
CA GLU A 185 -3.78 -15.71 15.33
C GLU A 185 -2.72 -16.41 16.19
N ASP A 186 -2.97 -17.69 16.48
CA ASP A 186 -1.99 -18.54 17.17
C ASP A 186 -0.95 -19.12 16.18
N ASP A 187 -1.28 -19.24 14.90
CA ASP A 187 -0.36 -19.82 13.91
C ASP A 187 0.83 -18.92 13.63
N ASN A 188 2.04 -19.47 13.68
CA ASN A 188 3.30 -18.70 13.55
C ASN A 188 3.42 -17.46 14.47
N ASN A 189 2.70 -17.43 15.59
CA ASN A 189 2.74 -16.29 16.51
C ASN A 189 4.14 -16.05 17.09
N MET A 190 4.58 -14.80 17.10
CA MET A 190 5.89 -14.38 17.62
C MET A 190 6.04 -14.66 19.12
N PHE A 191 4.93 -14.66 19.87
CA PHE A 191 4.92 -14.93 21.31
C PHE A 191 4.96 -16.43 21.67
N LYS A 192 5.11 -17.33 20.68
CA LYS A 192 5.33 -18.75 20.97
C LYS A 192 6.65 -18.95 21.72
N PRO A 193 6.70 -19.79 22.78
CA PRO A 193 7.91 -19.96 23.61
C PRO A 193 9.19 -20.28 22.84
N GLY A 194 9.09 -20.97 21.69
CA GLY A 194 10.23 -21.31 20.83
C GLY A 194 10.80 -20.15 19.99
N ARG A 195 10.09 -19.01 19.87
CA ARG A 195 10.48 -17.85 19.05
C ARG A 195 11.01 -16.68 19.87
N MET A 196 10.57 -16.54 21.12
CA MET A 196 11.02 -15.47 22.04
C MET A 196 12.55 -15.38 22.25
N LYS A 197 13.33 -16.43 21.95
CA LYS A 197 14.80 -16.41 22.05
C LYS A 197 15.52 -15.96 20.77
N LYS A 198 14.85 -15.96 19.61
CA LYS A 198 15.45 -15.65 18.30
C LYS A 198 15.28 -14.20 17.89
N ASP A 199 14.21 -13.53 18.33
CA ASP A 199 13.78 -12.24 17.77
C ASP A 199 14.19 -11.01 18.63
N PHE A 200 14.88 -11.24 19.77
CA PHE A 200 15.35 -10.19 20.70
C PHE A 200 16.88 -10.17 20.88
N ARG A 201 17.64 -10.62 19.88
CA ARG A 201 19.11 -10.55 19.89
C ARG A 201 19.63 -9.63 18.80
#